data_AF-A0A0P7AJI7-F1
#
_entry.id   AF-A0A0P7AJI7-F1
#
_cell.length_a   1.000
_cell.length_b   1.000
_cell.length_c   1.000
_cell.angle_alpha   90.00
_cell.angle_beta   90.00
_cell.angle_gamma   90.00
#
_symmetry.space_group_name_H-M   'P 1'
#
loop_
_entity.id
_entity.type
_entity.pdbx_description
1 polymer ?
#
loop_
_entity_poly.entity_id
_entity_poly.type
_entity_poly.pdbx_seq_one_letter_code
_entity_poly.pdbx_strand_id
1 'polypeptide(L)'
;MTPSVAWKVWNLIQDARNFRADLISVDFPRKNSYRHAYWMAITTRAFTPELANDVGNMHEDCHRDLTIEGPFDHVTDRINNTIGIKLAQQNPTGDIPQMIEEAWNLRRLAVVRNFRVENGIQTADVHWQ
;
A
#
# COMPACT_ATOMS: atom_id res chain seq x y z
N MET A 1 -22.68 21.04 -0.68
CA MET A 1 -22.37 20.20 0.50
C MET A 1 -20.93 19.75 0.40
N THR A 2 -20.14 19.92 1.46
CA THR A 2 -18.75 19.44 1.49
C THR A 2 -18.75 17.94 1.74
N PRO A 3 -18.01 17.11 0.96
CA PRO A 3 -17.97 15.68 1.20
C PRO A 3 -17.33 15.36 2.56
N SER A 4 -17.83 14.30 3.23
CA SER A 4 -17.27 13.83 4.50
C SER A 4 -15.83 13.33 4.34
N VAL A 5 -15.07 13.29 5.44
CA VAL A 5 -13.71 12.71 5.45
C VAL A 5 -13.74 11.26 4.96
N ALA A 6 -14.70 10.46 5.43
CA ALA A 6 -14.88 9.07 5.01
C ALA A 6 -15.08 8.95 3.49
N TRP A 7 -15.89 9.81 2.87
CA TRP A 7 -16.09 9.81 1.42
C TRP A 7 -14.81 10.16 0.65
N LYS A 8 -14.04 11.13 1.15
CA LYS A 8 -12.76 11.49 0.53
C LYS A 8 -11.74 10.36 0.63
N VAL A 9 -11.60 9.73 1.80
CA VAL A 9 -10.73 8.56 2.00
C VAL A 9 -11.14 7.43 1.05
N TRP A 10 -12.45 7.17 0.92
CA TRP A 10 -12.95 6.17 -0.02
C TRP A 10 -12.54 6.47 -1.47
N ASN A 11 -12.68 7.71 -1.94
CA ASN A 11 -12.22 8.08 -3.29
C ASN A 11 -10.71 7.86 -3.47
N LEU A 12 -9.88 8.21 -2.49
CA LEU A 12 -8.45 7.97 -2.55
C LEU A 12 -8.10 6.48 -2.64
N ILE A 13 -8.87 5.61 -1.96
CA ILE A 13 -8.72 4.15 -2.12
C ILE A 13 -9.04 3.73 -3.56
N GLN A 14 -10.09 4.29 -4.16
CA GLN A 14 -10.46 4.00 -5.55
C GLN A 14 -9.37 4.45 -6.54
N ASP A 15 -8.78 5.62 -6.32
CA ASP A 15 -7.66 6.12 -7.12
C ASP A 15 -6.45 5.18 -7.02
N ALA A 16 -6.10 4.73 -5.82
CA ALA A 16 -5.00 3.80 -5.61
C ALA A 16 -5.24 2.41 -6.21
N ARG A 17 -6.49 1.93 -6.22
CA ARG A 17 -6.86 0.69 -6.92
C ARG A 17 -6.56 0.79 -8.41
N ASN A 18 -6.87 1.93 -9.02
CA ASN A 18 -6.66 2.19 -10.45
C ASN A 18 -5.19 2.53 -10.79
N PHE A 19 -4.40 3.01 -9.82
CA PHE A 19 -2.99 3.33 -10.04
C PHE A 19 -2.21 2.11 -10.53
N ARG A 20 -1.57 2.22 -11.71
CA ARG A 20 -0.89 1.13 -12.41
C ARG A 20 -1.75 -0.11 -12.63
N ALA A 21 -3.03 0.06 -13.00
CA ALA A 21 -3.93 -1.04 -13.32
C ALA A 21 -3.38 -2.00 -14.40
N ASP A 22 -2.46 -1.53 -15.25
CA ASP A 22 -1.71 -2.35 -16.20
C ASP A 22 -0.95 -3.51 -15.55
N LEU A 23 -0.57 -3.40 -14.28
CA LEU A 23 0.20 -4.42 -13.56
C LEU A 23 -0.66 -5.60 -13.06
N ILE A 24 -1.99 -5.48 -13.03
CA ILE A 24 -2.87 -6.48 -12.40
C ILE A 24 -2.67 -7.88 -12.98
N SER A 25 -2.47 -8.00 -14.29
CA SER A 25 -2.35 -9.29 -14.98
C SER A 25 -0.91 -9.74 -15.25
N VAL A 26 0.09 -8.89 -14.94
CA VAL A 26 1.50 -9.15 -15.31
C VAL A 26 2.43 -9.22 -14.11
N ASP A 27 2.18 -8.41 -13.08
CA ASP A 27 3.00 -8.35 -11.86
C ASP A 27 2.14 -7.84 -10.71
N PHE A 28 1.27 -8.72 -10.26
CA PHE A 28 0.33 -8.44 -9.19
C PHE A 28 1.02 -8.08 -7.85
N PRO A 29 2.12 -8.73 -7.43
CA PRO A 29 2.85 -8.31 -6.23
C PRO A 29 3.37 -6.86 -6.30
N ARG A 30 3.89 -6.44 -7.46
CA ARG A 30 4.24 -5.02 -7.69
C ARG A 30 3.01 -4.12 -7.64
N LYS A 31 1.91 -4.54 -8.29
CA LYS A 31 0.64 -3.79 -8.25
C LYS A 31 0.17 -3.55 -6.83
N ASN A 32 0.24 -4.56 -5.96
CA ASN A 32 -0.21 -4.43 -4.59
C ASN A 32 0.68 -3.47 -3.80
N SER A 33 2.02 -3.64 -3.91
CA SER A 33 2.98 -2.73 -3.28
C SER A 33 2.76 -1.26 -3.69
N TYR A 34 2.50 -1.04 -4.98
CA TYR A 34 2.22 0.27 -5.54
C TYR A 34 0.93 0.85 -4.98
N ARG A 35 -0.14 0.05 -4.93
CA ARG A 35 -1.44 0.46 -4.39
C ARG A 35 -1.30 1.01 -2.97
N HIS A 36 -0.65 0.27 -2.08
CA HIS A 36 -0.50 0.64 -0.67
C HIS A 36 0.37 1.89 -0.48
N ALA A 37 1.55 1.92 -1.11
CA ALA A 37 2.44 3.08 -1.00
C ALA A 37 1.81 4.34 -1.63
N TYR A 38 1.18 4.21 -2.80
CA TYR A 38 0.49 5.31 -3.47
C TYR A 38 -0.68 5.83 -2.63
N TRP A 39 -1.55 4.93 -2.15
CA TRP A 39 -2.71 5.28 -1.35
C TRP A 39 -2.33 6.08 -0.09
N MET A 40 -1.30 5.64 0.63
CA MET A 40 -0.85 6.35 1.81
C MET A 40 -0.17 7.67 1.49
N ALA A 41 0.56 7.77 0.38
CA ALA A 41 1.15 9.01 -0.05
C ALA A 41 0.06 10.07 -0.40
N ILE A 42 -0.96 9.69 -1.18
CA ILE A 42 -2.04 10.62 -1.55
C ILE A 42 -2.92 10.98 -0.34
N THR A 43 -3.13 10.04 0.59
CA THR A 43 -3.88 10.29 1.83
C THR A 43 -3.13 11.24 2.75
N THR A 44 -1.81 11.04 2.90
CA THR A 44 -0.94 11.96 3.67
C THR A 44 -1.00 13.37 3.10
N ARG A 45 -0.99 13.52 1.77
CA ARG A 45 -1.02 14.83 1.11
C ARG A 45 -2.40 15.51 1.18
N ALA A 46 -3.48 14.73 1.17
CA ALA A 46 -4.84 15.26 1.29
C ALA A 46 -5.21 15.64 2.73
N PHE A 47 -4.53 15.06 3.71
CA PHE A 47 -4.85 15.21 5.13
C PHE A 47 -3.57 15.42 5.96
N THR A 48 -3.29 14.51 6.90
CA THR A 48 -2.09 14.51 7.72
C THR A 48 -1.47 13.11 7.75
N PRO A 49 -0.17 12.99 8.06
CA PRO A 49 0.49 11.71 8.25
C PRO A 49 -0.17 10.83 9.32
N GLU A 50 -0.67 11.45 10.39
CA GLU A 50 -1.33 10.76 11.50
C GLU A 50 -2.63 10.10 11.03
N LEU A 51 -3.48 10.83 10.31
CA LEU A 51 -4.71 10.26 9.75
C LEU A 51 -4.41 9.13 8.76
N ALA A 52 -3.40 9.32 7.89
CA ALA A 52 -2.99 8.28 6.96
C ALA A 52 -2.54 7.01 7.69
N ASN A 53 -1.77 7.17 8.77
CA ASN A 53 -1.33 6.05 9.61
C ASN A 53 -2.50 5.34 10.29
N ASP A 54 -3.46 6.08 10.87
CA ASP A 54 -4.64 5.49 11.52
C ASP A 54 -5.50 4.70 10.52
N VAL A 55 -5.76 5.30 9.35
CA VAL A 55 -6.54 4.66 8.28
C VAL A 55 -5.82 3.42 7.73
N GLY A 56 -4.52 3.52 7.49
CA GLY A 56 -3.70 2.40 7.04
C GLY A 56 -3.73 1.26 8.04
N ASN A 57 -3.45 1.52 9.33
CA ASN A 57 -3.47 0.47 10.35
C ASN A 57 -4.84 -0.19 10.50
N MET A 58 -5.93 0.60 10.51
CA MET A 58 -7.29 0.05 10.56
C MET A 58 -7.62 -0.80 9.34
N HIS A 59 -7.19 -0.40 8.14
CA HIS A 59 -7.35 -1.20 6.93
C HIS A 59 -6.65 -2.56 7.08
N GLU A 60 -5.37 -2.57 7.50
CA GLU A 60 -4.61 -3.82 7.66
C GLU A 60 -5.15 -4.71 8.79
N ASP A 61 -5.69 -4.12 9.87
CA ASP A 61 -6.33 -4.87 10.96
C ASP A 61 -7.64 -5.53 10.50
N CYS A 62 -8.43 -4.84 9.66
CA CYS A 62 -9.65 -5.40 9.06
C CYS A 62 -9.36 -6.49 8.02
N HIS A 63 -8.17 -6.48 7.40
CA HIS A 63 -7.78 -7.44 6.36
C HIS A 63 -6.97 -8.63 6.87
N ARG A 64 -6.67 -8.72 8.19
CA ARG A 64 -5.80 -9.75 8.77
C ARG A 64 -6.18 -11.19 8.40
N ASP A 65 -7.47 -11.46 8.19
CA ASP A 65 -8.01 -12.78 7.83
C ASP A 65 -8.58 -12.85 6.39
N LEU A 66 -8.55 -11.73 5.64
CA LEU A 66 -9.31 -11.54 4.39
C LEU A 66 -8.43 -11.25 3.17
N THR A 67 -7.10 -11.41 3.25
CA THR A 67 -6.24 -11.15 2.11
C THR A 67 -6.52 -12.18 1.02
N ILE A 68 -7.17 -11.71 -0.05
CA ILE A 68 -7.39 -12.41 -1.32
C ILE A 68 -6.05 -12.89 -1.91
N GLU A 69 -4.94 -12.26 -1.50
CA GLU A 69 -3.58 -12.47 -2.00
C GLU A 69 -2.77 -13.46 -1.13
N GLY A 70 -3.34 -13.91 -0.01
CA GLY A 70 -2.77 -14.93 0.88
C GLY A 70 -2.26 -14.37 2.22
N PRO A 71 -1.99 -15.24 3.20
CA PRO A 71 -1.45 -14.85 4.49
C PRO A 71 -0.11 -14.11 4.41
N PHE A 72 0.12 -13.21 5.37
CA PHE A 72 1.27 -12.29 5.48
C PHE A 72 1.33 -11.10 4.52
N ASP A 73 0.43 -11.00 3.54
CA ASP A 73 0.32 -9.83 2.66
C ASP A 73 0.11 -8.52 3.46
N HIS A 74 -0.66 -8.60 4.55
CA HIS A 74 -0.84 -7.49 5.51
C HIS A 74 0.47 -6.96 6.13
N VAL A 75 1.55 -7.76 6.20
CA VAL A 75 2.85 -7.31 6.72
C VAL A 75 3.53 -6.40 5.69
N THR A 76 3.56 -6.82 4.43
CA THR A 76 4.13 -6.00 3.36
C THR A 76 3.28 -4.78 3.06
N ASP A 77 1.97 -4.90 3.18
CA ASP A 77 1.05 -3.77 3.05
C ASP A 77 1.31 -2.72 4.13
N ARG A 78 1.50 -3.11 5.40
CA ARG A 78 1.94 -2.18 6.47
C ARG A 78 3.27 -1.50 6.15
N ILE A 79 4.24 -2.24 5.62
CA ILE A 79 5.55 -1.69 5.24
C ILE A 79 5.36 -0.65 4.13
N ASN A 80 4.66 -1.01 3.05
CA ASN A 80 4.42 -0.14 1.90
C ASN A 80 3.57 1.09 2.27
N ASN A 81 2.57 0.92 3.14
CA ASN A 81 1.80 2.01 3.73
C ASN A 81 2.74 3.01 4.42
N THR A 82 3.61 2.52 5.31
CA THR A 82 4.58 3.35 6.04
C THR A 82 5.53 4.11 5.09
N ILE A 83 6.00 3.44 4.03
CA ILE A 83 6.87 4.07 3.03
C ILE A 83 6.12 5.16 2.28
N GLY A 84 4.88 4.92 1.87
CA GLY A 84 4.03 5.93 1.22
C GLY A 84 3.89 7.20 2.05
N ILE A 85 3.60 7.05 3.35
CA ILE A 85 3.53 8.18 4.29
C ILE A 85 4.86 8.95 4.32
N LYS A 86 5.98 8.24 4.53
CA LYS A 86 7.33 8.86 4.61
C LYS A 86 7.70 9.60 3.33
N LEU A 87 7.44 9.01 2.17
CA LEU A 87 7.72 9.61 0.86
C LEU A 87 6.96 10.94 0.70
N ALA A 88 5.68 10.98 1.07
CA ALA A 88 4.87 12.19 1.01
C ALA A 88 5.31 13.25 2.04
N GLN A 89 5.73 12.85 3.24
CA GLN A 89 6.28 13.78 4.25
C GLN A 89 7.59 14.43 3.79
N GLN A 90 8.47 13.64 3.18
CA GLN A 90 9.78 14.12 2.71
C GLN A 90 9.66 14.97 1.44
N ASN A 91 8.64 14.72 0.63
CA ASN A 91 8.43 15.39 -0.66
C ASN A 91 6.99 15.93 -0.77
N PRO A 92 6.62 16.95 0.01
CA PRO A 92 5.23 17.41 0.11
C PRO A 92 4.64 17.91 -1.22
N THR A 93 5.49 18.39 -2.13
CA THR A 93 5.11 18.87 -3.46
C THR A 93 5.55 17.96 -4.60
N GLY A 94 6.13 16.79 -4.30
CA GLY A 94 6.65 15.86 -5.30
C GLY A 94 5.55 15.17 -6.10
N ASP A 95 5.90 14.67 -7.29
CA ASP A 95 4.98 13.85 -8.08
C ASP A 95 4.88 12.44 -7.48
N ILE A 96 3.75 12.14 -6.84
CA ILE A 96 3.57 10.87 -6.11
C ILE A 96 3.72 9.65 -7.03
N PRO A 97 3.05 9.56 -8.20
CA PRO A 97 3.30 8.51 -9.18
C PRO A 97 4.80 8.23 -9.41
N GLN A 98 5.58 9.27 -9.73
CA GLN A 98 7.02 9.14 -9.95
C GLN A 98 7.77 8.67 -8.70
N MET A 99 7.44 9.22 -7.53
CA MET A 99 8.05 8.81 -6.26
C MET A 99 7.84 7.32 -5.95
N ILE A 100 6.66 6.76 -6.28
CA ILE A 100 6.38 5.34 -6.09
C ILE A 100 7.18 4.48 -7.08
N GLU A 101 7.27 4.88 -8.34
CA GLU A 101 8.13 4.21 -9.33
C GLU A 101 9.60 4.20 -8.91
N GLU A 102 10.10 5.35 -8.44
CA GLU A 102 11.47 5.47 -7.96
C GLU A 102 11.70 4.62 -6.70
N ALA A 103 10.75 4.59 -5.77
CA ALA A 103 10.85 3.75 -4.58
C ALA A 103 10.97 2.26 -4.93
N TRP A 104 10.22 1.80 -5.92
CA TRP A 104 10.37 0.45 -6.46
C TRP A 104 11.74 0.23 -7.11
N ASN A 105 12.16 1.12 -8.01
CA ASN A 105 13.45 0.98 -8.69
C ASN A 105 14.65 1.01 -7.71
N LEU A 106 14.49 1.69 -6.56
CA LEU A 106 15.50 1.82 -5.51
C LEU A 106 15.45 0.73 -4.44
N ARG A 107 14.66 -0.33 -4.62
CA ARG A 107 14.60 -1.42 -3.64
C ARG A 107 13.97 -1.07 -2.30
N ARG A 108 13.04 -0.12 -2.29
CA ARG A 108 12.44 0.40 -1.05
C ARG A 108 11.08 -0.22 -0.75
N LEU A 109 10.34 -0.69 -1.75
CA LEU A 109 9.05 -1.32 -1.55
C LEU A 109 9.21 -2.82 -1.25
N ALA A 110 8.26 -3.38 -0.51
CA ALA A 110 8.28 -4.75 -0.05
C ALA A 110 7.19 -5.58 -0.74
N VAL A 111 7.53 -6.79 -1.16
CA VAL A 111 6.58 -7.80 -1.67
C VAL A 111 6.72 -9.08 -0.87
N VAL A 112 5.62 -9.82 -0.74
CA VAL A 112 5.65 -11.21 -0.28
C VAL A 112 6.00 -12.11 -1.46
N ARG A 113 6.89 -13.09 -1.24
CA ARG A 113 7.12 -14.22 -2.16
C ARG A 113 7.13 -15.54 -1.39
N ASN A 114 7.14 -16.64 -2.14
CA ASN A 114 7.30 -18.00 -1.62
C ASN A 114 6.28 -18.36 -0.53
N PHE A 115 5.06 -17.86 -0.64
CA PHE A 115 3.99 -18.22 0.27
C PHE A 115 3.73 -19.74 0.24
N ARG A 116 3.73 -20.36 1.41
CA ARG A 116 3.46 -21.80 1.59
C ARG A 116 2.58 -22.03 2.82
N VAL A 117 1.71 -23.03 2.72
CA VAL A 117 0.96 -23.60 3.86
C VAL A 117 1.38 -25.04 4.03
N GLU A 118 2.00 -25.36 5.17
CA GLU A 118 2.43 -26.72 5.50
C GLU A 118 1.96 -27.06 6.92
N ASN A 119 1.14 -28.12 7.05
CA ASN A 119 0.57 -28.55 8.33
C ASN A 119 -0.17 -27.45 9.13
N GLY A 120 -0.85 -26.54 8.42
CA GLY A 120 -1.55 -25.40 9.05
C GLY A 120 -0.64 -24.26 9.49
N ILE A 121 0.68 -24.40 9.32
CA ILE A 121 1.64 -23.31 9.49
C ILE A 121 1.77 -22.59 8.15
N GLN A 122 1.60 -21.28 8.18
CA GLN A 122 1.77 -20.42 7.02
C GLN A 122 3.17 -19.79 7.12
N THR A 123 3.92 -19.81 6.02
CA THR A 123 5.25 -19.19 5.93
C THR A 123 5.35 -18.39 4.65
N ALA A 124 6.03 -17.25 4.70
CA ALA A 124 6.32 -16.44 3.52
C ALA A 124 7.64 -15.67 3.68
N ASP A 125 8.29 -15.37 2.55
CA ASP A 125 9.50 -14.56 2.53
C ASP A 125 9.14 -13.12 2.16
N VAL A 126 9.62 -12.15 2.95
CA VAL A 126 9.51 -10.73 2.62
C VAL A 126 10.74 -10.32 1.80
N HIS A 127 10.51 -9.79 0.61
CA HIS A 127 11.57 -9.31 -0.27
C HIS A 127 11.45 -7.81 -0.52
N TRP A 128 12.57 -7.12 -0.46
CA TRP A 128 12.71 -5.76 -0.95
C TRP A 128 12.94 -5.82 -2.47
N GLN A 129 12.13 -5.10 -3.24
CA GLN A 129 12.21 -5.04 -4.71
C GLN A 129 12.62 -3.67 -5.16
#